data_AF-A0A3M1NE41-F1
#
_entry.id   AF-A0A3M1NE41-F1
#
_cell.length_a   1.000
_cell.length_b   1.000
_cell.length_c   1.000
_cell.angle_alpha   90.00
_cell.angle_beta   90.00
_cell.angle_gamma   90.00
#
_symmetry.space_group_name_H-M   'P 1'
#
loop_
_entity.id
_entity.type
_entity.pdbx_description
1 polymer ?
#
loop_
_entity_poly.entity_id
_entity_poly.type
_entity_poly.pdbx_seq_one_letter_code
_entity_poly.pdbx_strand_id
1 'polypeptide(L)'
;MKYLATVNGQKFEIELDKDGRLLINGQAREVDFRHISEALYSALINNKSVEALVERQEGRYQVLIEGDLYEVEVLDERQQRLMSASSGFSVAQGEITVRSPMPGLIVTVRVGEGDHVRKGQALVVLESMKMENEIKAPRDGKVERIHVEKGQAVEQNQALITLS
;
A
#
# COMPACT_ATOMS: atom_id res chain seq x y z
N MET A 1 7.20 -21.73 -3.73
CA MET A 1 6.91 -20.73 -2.69
C MET A 1 5.93 -19.74 -3.26
N LYS A 2 4.91 -19.37 -2.48
CA LYS A 2 3.83 -18.47 -2.92
C LYS A 2 3.96 -17.14 -2.19
N TYR A 3 3.87 -16.06 -2.94
CA TYR A 3 3.96 -14.69 -2.46
C TYR A 3 2.75 -13.91 -2.97
N LEU A 4 2.30 -12.94 -2.18
CA LEU A 4 1.34 -11.95 -2.65
C LEU A 4 2.09 -10.61 -2.76
N ALA A 5 2.19 -10.11 -3.99
CA ALA A 5 2.75 -8.79 -4.25
C ALA A 5 1.62 -7.80 -4.53
N THR A 6 1.67 -6.62 -3.92
CA THR A 6 0.81 -5.48 -4.31
C THR A 6 1.69 -4.47 -5.02
N VAL A 7 1.45 -4.27 -6.32
CA VAL A 7 2.19 -3.32 -7.16
C VAL A 7 1.27 -2.17 -7.51
N ASN A 8 1.60 -0.94 -7.10
CA ASN A 8 0.77 0.26 -7.31
C ASN A 8 -0.70 0.06 -6.88
N GLY A 9 -0.93 -0.73 -5.82
CA GLY A 9 -2.26 -1.07 -5.29
C GLY A 9 -2.96 -2.26 -5.96
N GLN A 10 -2.40 -2.83 -7.03
CA GLN A 10 -2.92 -4.03 -7.69
C GLN A 10 -2.25 -5.29 -7.14
N LYS A 11 -3.05 -6.29 -6.78
CA LYS A 11 -2.55 -7.55 -6.22
C LYS A 11 -2.16 -8.54 -7.32
N PHE A 12 -1.02 -9.18 -7.11
CA PHE A 12 -0.46 -10.23 -7.95
C PHE A 12 -0.09 -11.42 -7.07
N GLU A 13 -0.59 -12.58 -7.45
CA GLU A 13 -0.18 -13.84 -6.87
C GLU A 13 1.07 -14.33 -7.61
N ILE A 14 2.16 -14.48 -6.88
CA ILE A 14 3.45 -14.91 -7.43
C ILE A 14 3.76 -16.30 -6.86
N GLU A 15 3.97 -17.28 -7.73
CA GLU A 15 4.42 -18.61 -7.32
C GLU A 15 5.76 -18.91 -7.99
N LEU A 16 6.76 -19.26 -7.18
CA LEU A 16 7.99 -19.88 -7.65
C LEU A 16 7.89 -21.38 -7.45
N ASP A 17 7.99 -22.16 -8.53
CA ASP A 17 8.14 -23.61 -8.41
C ASP A 17 9.58 -24.02 -8.00
N LYS A 18 9.80 -25.32 -7.78
CA LYS A 18 11.12 -25.84 -7.38
C LYS A 18 12.17 -25.80 -8.49
N ASP A 19 11.72 -25.65 -9.74
CA ASP A 19 12.54 -25.57 -10.94
C ASP A 19 12.85 -24.10 -11.30
N GLY A 20 12.43 -23.15 -10.46
CA GLY A 20 12.66 -21.72 -10.65
C GLY A 20 11.66 -21.04 -11.60
N ARG A 21 10.59 -21.72 -12.02
CA ARG A 21 9.57 -21.11 -12.88
C ARG A 21 8.71 -20.14 -12.08
N LEU A 22 8.56 -18.94 -12.63
CA LEU A 22 7.73 -17.89 -12.08
C LEU A 22 6.33 -17.96 -12.70
N LEU A 23 5.32 -18.12 -11.86
CA LEU A 23 3.91 -17.98 -12.22
C LEU A 23 3.40 -16.67 -11.63
N ILE A 24 2.75 -15.84 -12.45
CA ILE A 24 2.07 -14.63 -12.00
C ILE A 24 0.58 -14.79 -12.32
N ASN A 25 -0.27 -14.77 -11.30
CA ASN A 25 -1.71 -15.02 -11.40
C ASN A 25 -2.02 -16.34 -12.15
N GLY A 26 -1.24 -17.38 -11.89
CA GLY A 26 -1.36 -18.70 -12.55
C GLY A 26 -0.81 -18.77 -13.97
N GLN A 27 -0.30 -17.67 -14.54
CA GLN A 27 0.32 -17.66 -15.87
C GLN A 27 1.84 -17.74 -15.75
N ALA A 28 2.45 -18.70 -16.46
CA ALA A 28 3.91 -18.84 -16.50
C ALA A 28 4.55 -17.62 -17.19
N ARG A 29 5.59 -17.08 -16.56
CA ARG A 29 6.41 -15.98 -17.06
C ARG A 29 7.86 -16.45 -17.12
N GLU A 30 8.46 -16.37 -18.29
CA GLU A 30 9.92 -16.49 -18.40
C GLU A 30 10.55 -15.18 -17.96
N VAL A 31 11.16 -15.23 -16.78
CA VAL A 31 11.96 -14.15 -16.22
C VAL A 31 13.26 -14.74 -15.72
N ASP A 32 14.38 -14.33 -16.29
CA ASP A 32 15.70 -14.48 -15.65
C ASP A 32 16.01 -13.17 -14.93
N PHE A 33 16.57 -13.22 -13.74
CA PHE A 33 16.98 -12.03 -13.02
C PHE A 33 18.31 -12.26 -12.32
N ARG A 34 19.19 -11.25 -12.40
CA ARG A 34 20.50 -11.24 -11.76
C ARG A 34 20.67 -9.97 -10.96
N HIS A 35 21.13 -10.15 -9.73
CA HIS A 35 21.60 -9.06 -8.89
C HIS A 35 22.97 -8.58 -9.38
N ILE A 36 23.10 -7.29 -9.69
CA ILE A 36 24.35 -6.68 -10.16
C ILE A 36 25.06 -5.96 -9.01
N SER A 37 24.33 -5.13 -8.26
CA SER A 37 24.84 -4.35 -7.13
C SER A 37 23.72 -4.08 -6.12
N GLU A 38 24.05 -3.42 -5.00
CA GLU A 38 23.18 -3.20 -3.83
C GLU A 38 21.70 -2.91 -4.14
N ALA A 39 21.43 -2.07 -5.15
CA ALA A 39 20.07 -1.74 -5.58
C ALA A 39 19.80 -2.07 -7.07
N LEU A 40 20.78 -2.58 -7.83
CA LEU A 40 20.62 -2.77 -9.28
C LEU A 40 20.45 -4.24 -9.66
N TYR A 41 19.39 -4.52 -10.39
CA TYR A 41 19.05 -5.82 -10.93
C TYR A 41 18.95 -5.75 -12.45
N SER A 42 19.41 -6.79 -13.13
CA SER A 42 19.13 -7.02 -14.54
C SER A 42 18.11 -8.14 -14.65
N ALA A 43 17.05 -7.94 -15.42
CA ALA A 43 16.07 -8.97 -15.70
C ALA A 43 15.91 -9.18 -17.20
N LEU A 44 15.75 -10.42 -17.63
CA LEU A 44 15.35 -10.78 -18.97
C LEU A 44 13.86 -11.15 -18.95
N ILE A 45 13.01 -10.29 -19.50
CA ILE A 45 11.56 -10.48 -19.52
C ILE A 45 11.11 -10.54 -20.98
N ASN A 46 10.48 -11.63 -21.41
CA ASN A 46 10.06 -11.84 -22.79
C ASN A 46 11.20 -11.59 -23.80
N ASN A 47 12.40 -12.09 -23.51
CA ASN A 47 13.59 -11.92 -24.34
C ASN A 47 14.13 -10.48 -24.47
N LYS A 48 13.65 -9.54 -23.64
CA LYS A 48 14.19 -8.18 -23.53
C LYS A 48 14.92 -8.03 -22.19
N SER A 49 16.13 -7.48 -22.24
CA SER A 49 16.88 -7.13 -21.05
C SER A 49 16.40 -5.79 -20.51
N VAL A 50 16.00 -5.76 -19.26
CA VAL A 50 15.60 -4.56 -18.53
C VAL A 50 16.48 -4.40 -17.29
N GLU A 51 16.76 -3.16 -16.93
CA GLU A 51 17.42 -2.82 -15.67
C GLU A 51 16.36 -2.32 -14.68
N ALA A 52 16.44 -2.82 -13.45
CA ALA A 52 15.55 -2.47 -12.37
C ALA A 52 16.38 -1.98 -11.18
N LEU A 53 16.14 -0.75 -10.75
CA LEU A 53 16.68 -0.23 -9.50
C LEU A 53 15.65 -0.49 -8.39
N VAL A 54 16.03 -1.30 -7.41
CA VAL A 54 15.17 -1.79 -6.34
C VAL A 54 15.71 -1.28 -5.02
N GLU A 55 14.98 -0.36 -4.40
CA GLU A 55 15.26 0.13 -3.06
C GLU A 55 14.23 -0.41 -2.07
N ARG A 56 14.66 -0.65 -0.83
CA ARG A 56 13.78 -1.08 0.24
C ARG A 56 13.72 -0.02 1.33
N GLN A 57 12.53 0.49 1.61
CA GLN A 57 12.27 1.42 2.72
C GLN A 57 11.11 0.91 3.56
N GLU A 58 11.33 0.75 4.88
CA GLU A 58 10.29 0.38 5.86
C GLU A 58 9.45 -0.87 5.49
N GLY A 59 10.05 -1.84 4.78
CA GLY A 59 9.35 -3.07 4.36
C GLY A 59 8.57 -2.96 3.05
N ARG A 60 8.56 -1.78 2.42
CA ARG A 60 8.11 -1.54 1.05
C ARG A 60 9.30 -1.52 0.10
N TYR A 61 9.06 -1.93 -1.13
CA TYR A 61 10.03 -1.87 -2.22
C TYR A 61 9.62 -0.77 -3.19
N GLN A 62 10.60 0.00 -3.63
CA GLN A 62 10.46 0.93 -4.76
C GLN A 62 11.28 0.36 -5.89
N VAL A 63 10.62 0.09 -7.03
CA VAL A 63 11.23 -0.53 -8.20
C VAL A 63 11.14 0.45 -9.35
N LEU A 64 12.27 0.95 -9.82
CA LEU A 64 12.37 1.83 -10.98
C LEU A 64 12.82 1.03 -12.20
N ILE A 65 12.01 0.99 -13.26
CA ILE A 65 12.31 0.31 -14.52
C ILE A 65 12.04 1.27 -15.67
N GLU A 66 13.02 1.49 -16.55
CA GLU A 66 12.88 2.37 -17.74
C GLU A 66 12.35 3.78 -17.43
N GLY A 67 12.52 4.27 -16.20
CA GLY A 67 12.04 5.58 -15.74
C GLY A 67 10.68 5.56 -15.03
N ASP A 68 9.99 4.42 -15.02
CA ASP A 68 8.72 4.24 -14.31
C ASP A 68 8.96 3.69 -12.90
N LEU A 69 8.38 4.35 -11.90
CA LEU A 69 8.49 3.96 -10.49
C LEU A 69 7.27 3.11 -10.08
N TYR A 70 7.54 1.94 -9.52
CA TYR A 70 6.57 1.00 -9.00
C TYR A 70 6.73 0.83 -7.50
N GLU A 71 5.67 1.08 -6.73
CA GLU A 71 5.62 0.75 -5.31
C GLU A 71 5.16 -0.69 -5.15
N VAL A 72 5.98 -1.50 -4.48
CA VAL A 72 5.76 -2.95 -4.32
C VAL A 72 5.77 -3.34 -2.85
N GLU A 73 4.69 -3.97 -2.40
CA GLU A 73 4.58 -4.63 -1.10
C GLU A 73 4.57 -6.14 -1.31
N VAL A 74 5.47 -6.87 -0.65
CA VAL A 74 5.53 -8.34 -0.74
C VAL A 74 5.23 -8.96 0.62
N LEU A 75 4.22 -9.82 0.66
CA LEU A 75 3.87 -10.62 1.83
C LEU A 75 4.21 -12.09 1.56
N ASP A 76 5.00 -12.70 2.46
CA ASP A 76 5.36 -14.12 2.42
C ASP A 76 4.25 -15.00 3.04
N GLU A 77 4.13 -16.26 2.60
CA GLU A 77 3.12 -17.23 3.04
C GLU A 77 3.13 -17.44 4.56
N ARG A 78 4.30 -17.31 5.22
CA ARG A 78 4.42 -17.39 6.69
C ARG A 78 3.84 -16.16 7.39
N GLN A 79 4.07 -14.97 6.84
CA GLN A 79 3.44 -13.73 7.32
C GLN A 79 1.94 -13.75 7.03
N GLN A 80 1.53 -14.30 5.89
CA GLN A 80 0.12 -14.54 5.57
C GLN A 80 -0.52 -15.51 6.55
N ARG A 81 0.11 -16.64 6.94
CA ARG A 81 -0.47 -17.58 7.92
C ARG A 81 -0.58 -16.99 9.32
N LEU A 82 0.37 -16.15 9.73
CA LEU A 82 0.28 -15.37 10.97
C LEU A 82 -0.83 -14.31 10.85
N MET A 83 -0.94 -13.62 9.71
CA MET A 83 -2.01 -12.65 9.41
C MET A 83 -3.36 -13.28 9.07
N SER A 84 -3.44 -14.57 8.75
CA SER A 84 -4.67 -15.28 8.40
C SER A 84 -5.19 -16.16 9.53
N ALA A 85 -4.33 -16.54 10.47
CA ALA A 85 -4.76 -16.81 11.85
C ALA A 85 -5.25 -15.51 12.53
N SER A 86 -4.69 -14.38 12.07
CA SER A 86 -5.17 -12.98 12.17
C SER A 86 -6.60 -12.71 11.70
N SER A 87 -6.82 -12.93 10.41
CA SER A 87 -8.03 -12.50 9.68
C SER A 87 -8.00 -13.01 8.23
N GLY A 88 -9.03 -13.74 7.82
CA GLY A 88 -9.23 -14.14 6.42
C GLY A 88 -9.50 -12.93 5.52
N PHE A 89 -8.81 -12.86 4.38
CA PHE A 89 -9.00 -11.83 3.36
C PHE A 89 -10.14 -12.22 2.40
N SER A 90 -11.34 -11.72 2.66
CA SER A 90 -12.24 -11.25 1.61
C SER A 90 -11.68 -9.94 1.01
N VAL A 91 -11.99 -9.66 -0.27
CA VAL A 91 -11.85 -8.33 -0.86
C VAL A 91 -12.32 -7.31 0.17
N ALA A 92 -11.49 -6.34 0.56
CA ALA A 92 -11.70 -5.50 1.74
C ALA A 92 -13.05 -4.75 1.70
N GLN A 93 -14.11 -5.45 2.12
CA GLN A 93 -15.29 -4.95 2.80
C GLN A 93 -15.01 -5.09 4.29
N GLY A 94 -13.98 -4.38 4.75
CA GLY A 94 -13.53 -4.38 6.13
C GLY A 94 -13.15 -2.98 6.53
N GLU A 95 -13.48 -2.61 7.76
CA GLU A 95 -13.17 -1.31 8.34
C GLU A 95 -11.68 -0.96 8.16
N ILE A 96 -11.39 0.13 7.44
CA ILE A 96 -10.06 0.73 7.34
C ILE A 96 -10.04 2.02 8.17
N THR A 97 -9.08 2.12 9.09
CA THR A 97 -8.89 3.33 9.89
C THR A 97 -7.83 4.22 9.25
N VAL A 98 -8.24 5.40 8.78
CA VAL A 98 -7.37 6.50 8.37
C VAL A 98 -6.77 7.14 9.63
N ARG A 99 -5.44 7.22 9.69
CA ARG A 99 -4.67 7.72 10.83
C ARG A 99 -3.88 8.97 10.47
N SER A 100 -3.53 9.78 11.48
CA SER A 100 -2.72 10.98 11.27
C SER A 100 -1.28 10.60 10.93
N PRO A 101 -0.69 11.10 9.83
CA PRO A 101 0.71 10.80 9.48
C PRO A 101 1.71 11.58 10.34
N MET A 102 1.27 12.66 10.97
CA MET A 102 2.10 13.59 11.75
C MET A 102 1.26 14.24 12.86
N PRO A 103 1.88 14.71 13.95
CA PRO A 103 1.15 15.47 14.96
C PRO A 103 0.70 16.82 14.41
N GLY A 104 -0.45 17.31 14.86
CA GLY A 104 -0.99 18.59 14.42
C GLY A 104 -2.36 18.93 14.98
N LEU A 105 -2.99 19.96 14.43
CA LEU A 105 -4.32 20.45 14.83
C LEU A 105 -5.34 20.16 13.73
N ILE A 106 -6.50 19.63 14.08
CA ILE A 106 -7.60 19.41 13.13
C ILE A 106 -8.26 20.76 12.81
N VAL A 107 -8.01 21.28 11.62
CA VAL A 107 -8.59 22.57 11.16
C VAL A 107 -10.03 22.38 10.73
N THR A 108 -10.33 21.28 10.03
CA THR A 108 -11.66 20.99 9.49
C THR A 108 -11.82 19.50 9.22
N VAL A 109 -13.01 18.97 9.51
CA VAL A 109 -13.47 17.65 9.06
C VAL A 109 -14.44 17.89 7.89
N ARG A 110 -14.16 17.31 6.72
CA ARG A 110 -14.89 17.57 5.46
C ARG A 110 -15.97 16.53 5.14
N VAL A 111 -16.11 15.50 5.97
CA VAL A 111 -17.05 14.39 5.78
C VAL A 111 -17.85 14.16 7.05
N GLY A 112 -19.05 13.61 6.92
CA GLY A 112 -19.89 13.13 8.01
C GLY A 112 -19.93 11.60 8.09
N GLU A 113 -20.30 11.08 9.26
CA GLU A 113 -20.63 9.66 9.39
C GLU A 113 -21.79 9.28 8.46
N GLY A 114 -21.63 8.20 7.71
CA GLY A 114 -22.57 7.75 6.70
C GLY A 114 -22.24 8.19 5.26
N ASP A 115 -21.32 9.14 5.07
CA ASP A 115 -20.99 9.66 3.74
C ASP A 115 -20.22 8.64 2.89
N HIS A 116 -20.49 8.64 1.58
CA HIS A 116 -19.67 7.90 0.63
C HIS A 116 -18.50 8.78 0.16
N VAL A 117 -17.31 8.22 0.18
CA VAL A 117 -16.07 8.90 -0.21
C VAL A 117 -15.38 8.15 -1.33
N ARG A 118 -14.72 8.89 -2.21
CA ARG A 118 -13.89 8.32 -3.28
C ARG A 118 -12.41 8.33 -2.89
N LYS A 119 -11.61 7.42 -3.43
CA LYS A 119 -10.16 7.44 -3.33
C LYS A 119 -9.61 8.82 -3.69
N GLY A 120 -8.75 9.37 -2.84
CA GLY A 120 -8.16 10.70 -3.01
C GLY A 120 -9.04 11.86 -2.55
N GLN A 121 -10.30 11.62 -2.16
CA GLN A 121 -11.16 12.65 -1.59
C GLN A 121 -10.61 13.11 -0.24
N ALA A 122 -10.51 14.43 -0.04
CA ALA A 122 -10.08 15.01 1.22
C ALA A 122 -11.12 14.75 2.32
N LEU A 123 -10.68 14.16 3.43
CA LEU A 123 -11.51 13.81 4.56
C LEU A 123 -11.35 14.81 5.71
N VAL A 124 -10.11 15.18 6.00
CA VAL A 124 -9.73 16.06 7.13
C VAL A 124 -8.61 16.99 6.68
N VAL A 125 -8.61 18.22 7.17
CA VAL A 125 -7.50 19.17 7.03
C VAL A 125 -6.80 19.29 8.37
N LEU A 126 -5.50 19.03 8.37
CA LEU A 126 -4.64 19.06 9.55
C LEU A 126 -3.58 20.14 9.38
N GLU A 127 -3.43 21.00 10.37
CA GLU A 127 -2.37 22.00 10.42
C GLU A 127 -1.19 21.47 11.23
N SER A 128 -0.01 21.52 10.64
CA SER A 128 1.26 21.32 11.33
C SER A 128 2.22 22.42 10.92
N MET A 129 2.92 23.02 11.88
CA MET A 129 3.97 24.02 11.60
C MET A 129 3.50 25.16 10.66
N LYS A 130 2.26 25.66 10.84
CA LYS A 130 1.61 26.71 10.01
C LYS A 130 1.34 26.31 8.56
N MET A 131 1.35 25.01 8.27
CA MET A 131 0.98 24.47 6.96
C MET A 131 -0.22 23.54 7.11
N GLU A 132 -1.21 23.72 6.24
CA GLU A 132 -2.38 22.85 6.15
C GLU A 132 -2.13 21.70 5.18
N ASN A 133 -2.34 20.47 5.65
CA ASN A 133 -2.23 19.25 4.89
C ASN A 133 -3.58 18.51 4.87
N GLU A 134 -3.98 18.05 3.68
CA GLU A 134 -5.20 17.28 3.51
C GLU A 134 -4.93 15.78 3.72
N ILE A 135 -5.68 15.18 4.64
CA ILE A 135 -5.74 13.73 4.81
C ILE A 135 -6.82 13.19 3.88
N LYS A 136 -6.41 12.36 2.92
CA LYS A 136 -7.25 11.86 1.82
C LYS A 136 -7.67 10.42 2.04
N ALA A 137 -8.81 10.03 1.47
CA ALA A 137 -9.30 8.66 1.51
C ALA A 137 -8.36 7.72 0.71
N PRO A 138 -7.89 6.61 1.30
CA PRO A 138 -7.00 5.67 0.61
C PRO A 138 -7.72 4.81 -0.44
N ARG A 139 -9.05 4.71 -0.34
CA ARG A 139 -9.93 3.96 -1.25
C ARG A 139 -11.34 4.55 -1.26
N ASP A 140 -12.16 4.07 -2.18
CA ASP A 140 -13.61 4.26 -2.13
C ASP A 140 -14.19 3.53 -0.91
N GLY A 141 -15.16 4.15 -0.25
CA GLY A 141 -15.80 3.56 0.93
C GLY A 141 -16.86 4.45 1.55
N LYS A 142 -17.42 3.99 2.67
CA LYS A 142 -18.39 4.74 3.47
C LYS A 142 -17.76 5.14 4.80
N VAL A 143 -17.94 6.39 5.23
CA VAL A 143 -17.50 6.84 6.56
C VAL A 143 -18.35 6.17 7.62
N GLU A 144 -17.74 5.37 8.46
CA GLU A 144 -18.44 4.70 9.56
C GLU A 144 -18.34 5.47 10.87
N ARG A 145 -17.16 5.99 11.16
CA ARG A 145 -16.90 6.71 12.40
C ARG A 145 -15.88 7.81 12.20
N ILE A 146 -16.12 8.95 12.83
CA ILE A 146 -15.16 10.04 12.91
C ILE A 146 -14.66 10.09 14.36
N HIS A 147 -13.36 9.94 14.57
CA HIS A 147 -12.72 9.86 15.89
C HIS A 147 -12.21 11.22 16.40
N VAL A 148 -12.36 12.27 15.57
CA VAL A 148 -11.80 13.59 15.84
C VAL A 148 -12.77 14.72 15.55
N GLU A 149 -12.57 15.83 16.23
CA GLU A 149 -13.35 17.06 16.04
C GLU A 149 -12.48 18.24 15.63
N LYS A 150 -13.11 19.27 15.05
CA LYS A 150 -12.43 20.51 14.70
C LYS A 150 -11.84 21.17 15.95
N GLY A 151 -10.58 21.58 15.86
CA GLY A 151 -9.83 22.19 16.96
C GLY A 151 -9.12 21.19 17.87
N GLN A 152 -9.26 19.88 17.62
CA GLN A 152 -8.57 18.86 18.38
C GLN A 152 -7.10 18.74 17.97
N ALA A 153 -6.19 18.64 18.94
CA ALA A 153 -4.81 18.25 18.70
C ALA A 153 -4.71 16.73 18.55
N VAL A 154 -3.94 16.27 17.57
CA VAL A 154 -3.73 14.85 17.30
C VAL A 154 -2.26 14.49 17.25
N GLU A 155 -1.94 13.27 17.66
CA GLU A 155 -0.59 12.70 17.58
C GLU A 155 -0.40 11.89 16.29
N GLN A 156 0.86 11.57 15.98
CA GLN A 156 1.17 10.64 14.91
C GLN A 156 0.50 9.28 15.17
N ASN A 157 -0.01 8.65 14.11
CA ASN A 157 -0.74 7.39 14.11
C ASN A 157 -2.08 7.39 14.89
N GLN A 158 -2.52 8.53 15.42
CA GLN A 158 -3.85 8.66 16.02
C GLN A 158 -4.94 8.42 14.97
N ALA A 159 -5.98 7.66 15.35
CA ALA A 159 -7.11 7.39 14.47
C ALA A 159 -7.90 8.68 14.19
N LEU A 160 -8.23 8.92 12.91
CA LEU A 160 -9.02 10.07 12.47
C LEU A 160 -10.41 9.63 12.02
N ILE A 161 -10.48 8.70 11.06
CA ILE A 161 -11.74 8.25 10.45
C ILE A 161 -11.68 6.74 10.17
N THR A 162 -12.77 6.03 10.41
CA THR A 162 -12.97 4.65 9.96
C THR A 162 -13.86 4.63 8.72
N LEU A 163 -13.44 3.93 7.66
CA LEU A 163 -14.21 3.70 6.44
C LEU A 163 -14.53 2.21 6.26
N SER A 164 -15.65 1.84 5.66
CA SER A 164 -15.93 0.48 5.17
C SER A 164 -15.95 0.38 3.65
#